data_AF-A0AA39UEC6-F1
#
_entry.id   AF-A0AA39UEC6-F1
#
_cell.length_a   1.000
_cell.length_b   1.000
_cell.length_c   1.000
_cell.angle_alpha   90.00
_cell.angle_beta   90.00
_cell.angle_gamma   90.00
#
_symmetry.space_group_name_H-M   'P 1'
#
loop_
_entity.id
_entity.type
_entity.pdbx_description
1 polymer ?
#
loop_
_entity_poly.entity_id
_entity_poly.type
_entity_poly.pdbx_seq_one_letter_code
_entity_poly.pdbx_strand_id
1 'polypeptide(L)'
;MDTFPCEIWIHIFEFSCTDGGQTGRSISLVSKLARDLVQPLRLNSLCVTSARQIIGLREHLERLSLDERVVYHLLIASTYPGPDTRIYPTQVYDSMTRILRLVSQTLVTLTTHLLFLSNPILPQGLHFPHLEELTLYGHFNTFTDREAIPSLRRLHISTLSGGEMLIRNITWGCPFLTHLYVLERGISLPEVEKSLGVIPESTPATPSRVQFPRTIKKILVETDLTHLRQGHTVSPSDDVGVDTHRVLSDKIAQAETVSILTGVEVRLVARGEGKWGSIALALQDHKERFEFGMEGRWDAVLEM
;
A
#
# COMPACT_ATOMS: atom_id res chain seq x y z
N MET A 1 -38.64 7.48 -4.08
CA MET A 1 -37.48 8.39 -3.85
C MET A 1 -37.94 9.83 -4.03
N ASP A 2 -39.19 10.13 -3.68
CA ASP A 2 -39.93 11.19 -4.40
C ASP A 2 -39.96 12.50 -3.61
N THR A 3 -39.28 12.55 -2.47
CA THR A 3 -39.25 13.68 -1.53
C THR A 3 -38.01 14.56 -1.67
N PHE A 4 -36.95 14.07 -2.31
CA PHE A 4 -35.69 14.80 -2.49
C PHE A 4 -35.33 14.93 -3.97
N PRO A 5 -34.67 16.04 -4.37
CA PRO A 5 -34.10 16.19 -5.71
C PRO A 5 -33.07 15.11 -6.05
N CYS A 6 -32.85 14.86 -7.34
CA CYS A 6 -31.92 13.84 -7.84
C CYS A 6 -30.49 14.06 -7.36
N GLU A 7 -30.06 15.32 -7.22
CA GLU A 7 -28.73 15.71 -6.76
C GLU A 7 -28.43 15.18 -5.35
N ILE A 8 -29.44 15.23 -4.46
CA ILE A 8 -29.32 14.71 -3.10
C ILE A 8 -29.17 13.19 -3.11
N TRP A 9 -29.92 12.50 -3.95
CA TRP A 9 -29.80 11.04 -4.11
C TRP A 9 -28.45 10.62 -4.71
N ILE A 10 -27.97 11.33 -5.72
CA ILE A 10 -26.64 11.10 -6.31
C ILE A 10 -25.57 11.23 -5.23
N HIS A 11 -25.63 12.29 -4.41
CA HIS A 11 -24.68 12.50 -3.34
C HIS A 11 -24.73 11.39 -2.27
N ILE A 12 -25.94 10.96 -1.87
CA ILE A 12 -26.11 9.81 -0.96
C ILE A 12 -25.51 8.54 -1.56
N PHE A 13 -25.77 8.28 -2.85
CA PHE A 13 -25.28 7.08 -3.54
C PHE A 13 -23.77 7.10 -3.71
N GLU A 14 -23.17 8.26 -3.97
CA GLU A 14 -21.72 8.44 -4.05
C GLU A 14 -21.03 8.01 -2.75
N PHE A 15 -21.55 8.44 -1.59
CA PHE A 15 -21.03 7.99 -0.29
C PHE A 15 -21.31 6.52 0.01
N SER A 16 -22.42 5.98 -0.48
CA SER A 16 -22.84 4.61 -0.20
C SER A 16 -22.08 3.59 -1.08
N CYS A 17 -21.67 3.97 -2.29
CA CYS A 17 -21.09 3.06 -3.29
C CYS A 17 -19.55 2.93 -3.20
N THR A 18 -19.01 2.82 -1.99
CA THR A 18 -17.56 2.67 -1.73
C THR A 18 -17.12 1.22 -1.53
N ASP A 19 -18.06 0.28 -1.54
CA ASP A 19 -17.86 -1.14 -1.19
C ASP A 19 -17.50 -2.06 -2.38
N GLY A 20 -16.79 -1.52 -3.38
CA GLY A 20 -16.44 -2.27 -4.60
C GLY A 20 -17.64 -2.58 -5.50
N GLY A 21 -18.71 -1.80 -5.39
CA GLY A 21 -19.88 -1.82 -6.28
C GLY A 21 -21.00 -2.76 -5.86
N GLN A 22 -20.94 -3.38 -4.67
CA GLN A 22 -22.05 -4.18 -4.17
C GLN A 22 -23.27 -3.31 -3.84
N THR A 23 -23.07 -2.21 -3.12
CA THR A 23 -24.14 -1.27 -2.76
C THR A 23 -24.77 -0.66 -4.00
N GLY A 24 -23.96 -0.24 -4.99
CA GLY A 24 -24.47 0.29 -6.26
C GLY A 24 -25.34 -0.71 -7.03
N ARG A 25 -24.98 -2.01 -7.03
CA ARG A 25 -25.81 -3.07 -7.60
C ARG A 25 -27.13 -3.22 -6.86
N SER A 26 -27.10 -3.26 -5.53
CA SER A 26 -28.30 -3.37 -4.69
C SER A 26 -29.25 -2.20 -4.91
N ILE A 27 -28.73 -0.96 -4.94
CA ILE A 27 -29.51 0.25 -5.21
C ILE A 27 -30.14 0.20 -6.62
N SER A 28 -29.41 -0.26 -7.63
CA SER A 28 -29.88 -0.38 -9.01
C SER A 28 -31.06 -1.35 -9.19
N LEU A 29 -31.34 -2.20 -8.20
CA LEU A 29 -32.47 -3.12 -8.18
C LEU A 29 -33.74 -2.53 -7.53
N VAL A 30 -33.61 -1.44 -6.77
CA VAL A 30 -34.72 -0.85 -6.02
C VAL A 30 -35.76 -0.19 -6.94
N SER A 31 -35.31 0.58 -7.94
CA SER A 31 -36.20 1.21 -8.93
C SER A 31 -35.45 1.60 -10.21
N LYS A 32 -36.20 1.99 -11.25
CA LYS A 32 -35.61 2.53 -12.49
C LYS A 32 -34.84 3.84 -12.22
N LEU A 33 -35.42 4.76 -11.44
CA LEU A 33 -34.77 6.02 -11.07
C LEU A 33 -33.44 5.76 -10.34
N ALA A 34 -33.42 4.88 -9.34
CA ALA A 34 -32.17 4.53 -8.64
C ALA A 34 -31.13 3.95 -9.59
N ARG A 35 -31.55 3.07 -10.50
CA ARG A 35 -30.65 2.49 -11.51
C ARG A 35 -30.02 3.55 -12.39
N ASP A 36 -30.81 4.52 -12.84
CA ASP A 36 -30.35 5.60 -13.72
C ASP A 36 -29.41 6.55 -12.97
N LEU A 37 -29.72 6.88 -11.72
CA LEU A 37 -28.88 7.74 -10.86
C LEU A 37 -27.56 7.07 -10.45
N VAL A 38 -27.55 5.76 -10.23
CA VAL A 38 -26.34 5.02 -9.86
C VAL A 38 -25.50 4.64 -11.06
N GLN A 39 -26.07 4.54 -12.26
CA GLN A 39 -25.36 4.14 -13.48
C GLN A 39 -24.00 4.83 -13.68
N PRO A 40 -23.86 6.17 -13.55
CA PRO A 40 -22.56 6.84 -13.69
C PRO A 40 -21.59 6.53 -12.54
N LEU A 41 -22.08 6.15 -11.36
CA LEU A 41 -21.27 5.89 -10.17
C LEU A 41 -20.75 4.45 -10.11
N ARG A 42 -21.27 3.54 -10.94
CA ARG A 42 -20.99 2.09 -10.85
C ARG A 42 -19.53 1.70 -11.03
N LEU A 43 -18.74 2.54 -11.70
CA LEU A 43 -17.34 2.27 -12.01
C LEU A 43 -16.38 3.12 -11.18
N ASN A 44 -16.88 4.08 -10.39
CA ASN A 44 -16.04 4.96 -9.57
C ASN A 44 -15.15 4.17 -8.60
N SER A 45 -15.69 3.10 -8.01
CA SER A 45 -14.99 2.25 -7.04
C SER A 45 -15.11 0.78 -7.42
N LEU A 46 -14.00 0.16 -7.78
CA LEU A 46 -13.94 -1.22 -8.26
C LEU A 46 -13.00 -2.07 -7.41
N CYS A 47 -13.45 -3.29 -7.11
CA CYS A 47 -12.67 -4.31 -6.43
C CYS A 47 -12.74 -5.61 -7.24
N VAL A 48 -11.58 -6.08 -7.71
CA VAL A 48 -11.43 -7.38 -8.38
C VAL A 48 -10.42 -8.21 -7.63
N THR A 49 -10.84 -9.38 -7.14
CA THR A 49 -10.06 -10.22 -6.20
C THR A 49 -9.68 -11.58 -6.77
N SER A 50 -9.95 -11.81 -8.05
CA SER A 50 -9.62 -13.05 -8.75
C SER A 50 -9.18 -12.81 -10.19
N ALA A 51 -8.35 -13.72 -10.70
CA ALA A 51 -7.89 -13.72 -12.09
C ALA A 51 -9.04 -13.58 -13.12
N ARG A 52 -10.17 -14.29 -12.91
CA ARG A 52 -11.34 -14.20 -13.80
C ARG A 52 -12.01 -12.83 -13.76
N GLN A 53 -12.12 -12.21 -12.57
CA GLN A 53 -12.67 -10.86 -12.45
C GLN A 53 -11.76 -9.82 -13.10
N ILE A 54 -10.43 -9.97 -12.99
CA ILE A 54 -9.46 -9.10 -13.65
C ILE A 54 -9.63 -9.19 -15.18
N ILE A 55 -9.69 -10.40 -15.75
CA ILE A 55 -9.90 -10.59 -17.18
C ILE A 55 -11.27 -10.03 -17.63
N GLY A 56 -12.33 -10.33 -16.88
CA GLY A 56 -13.68 -9.85 -17.19
C GLY A 56 -13.80 -8.32 -17.09
N LEU A 57 -13.12 -7.69 -16.13
CA LEU A 57 -13.07 -6.23 -16.01
C LEU A 57 -12.37 -5.60 -17.20
N ARG A 58 -11.22 -6.15 -17.63
CA ARG A 58 -10.53 -5.72 -18.86
C ARG A 58 -11.51 -5.71 -20.05
N GLU A 59 -12.16 -6.84 -20.31
CA GLU A 59 -13.11 -6.98 -21.43
C GLU A 59 -14.32 -6.05 -21.31
N HIS A 60 -14.73 -5.72 -20.09
CA HIS A 60 -15.80 -4.76 -19.87
C HIS A 60 -15.35 -3.34 -20.19
N LEU A 61 -14.21 -2.89 -19.64
CA LEU A 61 -13.68 -1.54 -19.87
C LEU A 61 -13.35 -1.31 -21.34
N GLU A 62 -12.85 -2.31 -22.07
CA GLU A 62 -12.54 -2.20 -23.50
C GLU A 62 -13.77 -1.94 -24.38
N ARG A 63 -14.97 -2.35 -23.92
CA ARG A 63 -16.23 -2.12 -24.64
C ARG A 63 -16.87 -0.76 -24.35
N LEU A 64 -16.48 -0.10 -23.27
CA LEU A 64 -16.99 1.22 -22.91
C LEU A 64 -16.35 2.32 -23.74
N SER A 65 -17.05 3.44 -23.95
CA SER A 65 -16.44 4.64 -24.50
C SER A 65 -15.48 5.30 -23.50
N LEU A 66 -14.67 6.28 -23.94
CA LEU A 66 -13.70 6.93 -23.07
C LEU A 66 -14.35 7.63 -21.87
N ASP A 67 -15.49 8.29 -22.09
CA ASP A 67 -16.20 9.05 -21.06
C ASP A 67 -16.89 8.15 -20.03
N GLU A 68 -17.09 6.87 -20.35
CA GLU A 68 -17.66 5.88 -19.43
C GLU A 68 -16.59 5.15 -18.59
N ARG A 69 -15.30 5.33 -18.88
CA ARG A 69 -14.18 4.64 -18.19
C ARG A 69 -13.67 5.43 -16.98
N VAL A 70 -14.58 5.98 -16.19
CA VAL A 70 -14.24 6.76 -15.00
C VAL A 70 -14.12 5.80 -13.82
N VAL A 71 -12.89 5.58 -13.36
CA VAL A 71 -12.58 4.74 -12.19
C VAL A 71 -11.63 5.52 -11.29
N TYR A 72 -12.11 5.92 -10.11
CA TYR A 72 -11.32 6.68 -9.14
C TYR A 72 -10.57 5.78 -8.18
N HIS A 73 -11.20 4.68 -7.76
CA HIS A 73 -10.68 3.78 -6.74
C HIS A 73 -10.64 2.36 -7.28
N LEU A 74 -9.44 1.78 -7.35
CA LEU A 74 -9.26 0.45 -7.90
C LEU A 74 -8.44 -0.44 -6.97
N LEU A 75 -9.03 -1.55 -6.57
CA LEU A 75 -8.35 -2.67 -5.92
C LEU A 75 -8.23 -3.84 -6.90
N ILE A 76 -7.00 -4.26 -7.17
CA ILE A 76 -6.68 -5.48 -7.93
C ILE A 76 -5.95 -6.46 -7.02
N ALA A 77 -6.62 -7.54 -6.64
CA ALA A 77 -6.02 -8.63 -5.91
C ALA A 77 -6.24 -9.95 -6.65
N SER A 78 -5.31 -10.88 -6.50
CA SER A 78 -5.52 -12.25 -6.92
C SER A 78 -4.60 -13.17 -6.14
N THR A 79 -5.16 -14.24 -5.58
CA THR A 79 -4.40 -15.36 -5.05
C THR A 79 -4.15 -16.34 -6.19
N TYR A 80 -2.90 -16.46 -6.64
CA TYR A 80 -2.50 -17.45 -7.64
C TYR A 80 -1.60 -18.53 -7.00
N PRO A 81 -1.70 -19.81 -7.42
CA PRO A 81 -2.70 -20.34 -8.34
C PRO A 81 -4.12 -20.30 -7.76
N GLY A 82 -5.07 -19.84 -8.56
CA GLY A 82 -6.49 -19.93 -8.22
C GLY A 82 -7.04 -21.33 -8.53
N PRO A 83 -8.33 -21.58 -8.27
CA PRO A 83 -8.97 -22.86 -8.60
C PRO A 83 -9.01 -23.15 -10.12
N ASP A 84 -8.84 -22.12 -10.95
CA ASP A 84 -8.85 -22.23 -12.42
C ASP A 84 -7.41 -22.35 -12.94
N THR A 85 -6.95 -23.59 -13.13
CA THR A 85 -5.60 -23.89 -13.62
C THR A 85 -5.36 -23.49 -15.08
N ARG A 86 -6.40 -23.05 -15.79
CA ARG A 86 -6.31 -22.62 -17.20
C ARG A 86 -5.84 -21.17 -17.36
N ILE A 87 -5.91 -20.38 -16.28
CA ILE A 87 -5.50 -18.98 -16.32
C ILE A 87 -4.03 -18.87 -15.91
N TYR A 88 -3.18 -18.43 -16.84
CA TYR A 88 -1.76 -18.27 -16.57
C TYR A 88 -1.46 -16.90 -15.93
N PRO A 89 -0.41 -16.78 -15.08
CA PRO A 89 -0.01 -15.51 -14.48
C PRO A 89 0.21 -14.37 -15.50
N THR A 90 0.73 -14.71 -16.68
CA THR A 90 0.94 -13.77 -17.78
C THR A 90 -0.35 -13.13 -18.28
N GLN A 91 -1.46 -13.88 -18.33
CA GLN A 91 -2.77 -13.35 -18.72
C GLN A 91 -3.32 -12.38 -17.68
N VAL A 92 -3.09 -12.66 -16.40
CA VAL A 92 -3.51 -11.76 -15.31
C VAL A 92 -2.70 -10.46 -15.35
N TYR A 93 -1.38 -10.56 -15.53
CA TYR A 93 -0.50 -9.41 -15.68
C TYR A 93 -0.86 -8.54 -16.90
N ASP A 94 -1.10 -9.16 -18.06
CA ASP A 94 -1.52 -8.46 -19.27
C ASP A 94 -2.87 -7.74 -19.07
N SER A 95 -3.84 -8.44 -18.48
CA SER A 95 -5.16 -7.87 -18.20
C SER A 95 -5.08 -6.71 -17.21
N MET A 96 -4.30 -6.84 -16.13
CA MET A 96 -4.04 -5.75 -15.19
C MET A 96 -3.39 -4.56 -15.90
N THR A 97 -2.32 -4.80 -16.65
CA THR A 97 -1.61 -3.75 -17.42
C THR A 97 -2.55 -3.01 -18.35
N ARG A 98 -3.44 -3.74 -19.02
CA ARG A 98 -4.44 -3.17 -19.92
C ARG A 98 -5.49 -2.35 -19.16
N ILE A 99 -6.00 -2.84 -18.02
CA ILE A 99 -6.90 -2.09 -17.15
C ILE A 99 -6.25 -0.79 -16.72
N LEU A 100 -5.05 -0.84 -16.13
CA LEU A 100 -4.34 0.35 -15.64
C LEU A 100 -4.14 1.39 -16.74
N ARG A 101 -3.82 0.96 -17.97
CA ARG A 101 -3.73 1.88 -19.12
C ARG A 101 -5.06 2.57 -19.41
N LEU A 102 -6.17 1.84 -19.36
CA LEU A 102 -7.51 2.37 -19.66
C LEU A 102 -8.01 3.37 -18.61
N VAL A 103 -7.61 3.22 -17.35
CA VAL A 103 -8.10 4.04 -16.23
C VAL A 103 -7.05 4.99 -15.61
N SER A 104 -5.81 4.97 -16.12
CA SER A 104 -4.69 5.76 -15.56
C SER A 104 -4.98 7.24 -15.38
N GLN A 105 -5.80 7.82 -16.26
CA GLN A 105 -6.15 9.24 -16.25
C GLN A 105 -7.24 9.61 -15.24
N THR A 106 -7.90 8.65 -14.60
CA THR A 106 -8.99 8.90 -13.65
C THR A 106 -8.70 8.36 -12.25
N LEU A 107 -7.72 7.47 -12.12
CA LEU A 107 -7.37 6.87 -10.83
C LEU A 107 -6.87 7.90 -9.80
N VAL A 108 -7.47 7.85 -8.62
CA VAL A 108 -7.11 8.60 -7.41
C VAL A 108 -6.49 7.66 -6.37
N THR A 109 -7.01 6.44 -6.22
CA THR A 109 -6.42 5.41 -5.37
C THR A 109 -6.25 4.09 -6.11
N LEU A 110 -5.09 3.46 -5.91
CA LEU A 110 -4.76 2.17 -6.50
C LEU A 110 -4.17 1.25 -5.44
N THR A 111 -4.82 0.11 -5.21
CA THR A 111 -4.29 -0.97 -4.37
C THR A 111 -4.10 -2.23 -5.21
N THR A 112 -2.92 -2.81 -5.15
CA THR A 112 -2.62 -4.05 -5.85
C THR A 112 -2.07 -5.11 -4.90
N HIS A 113 -2.60 -6.32 -4.97
CA HIS A 113 -2.16 -7.46 -4.19
C HIS A 113 -1.95 -8.67 -5.09
N LEU A 114 -0.78 -8.71 -5.73
CA LEU A 114 -0.42 -9.66 -6.78
C LEU A 114 0.95 -10.29 -6.52
N LEU A 115 1.08 -10.91 -5.34
CA LEU A 115 2.32 -11.49 -4.81
C LEU A 115 2.99 -12.54 -5.71
N PHE A 116 2.25 -13.12 -6.65
CA PHE A 116 2.74 -14.16 -7.57
C PHE A 116 3.40 -13.61 -8.84
N LEU A 117 3.35 -12.30 -9.06
CA LEU A 117 3.93 -11.68 -10.26
C LEU A 117 5.37 -11.26 -9.96
N SER A 118 6.31 -11.82 -10.71
CA SER A 118 7.72 -11.41 -10.69
C SER A 118 7.96 -10.10 -11.46
N ASN A 119 7.01 -9.70 -12.31
CA ASN A 119 7.06 -8.48 -13.09
C ASN A 119 6.63 -7.26 -12.25
N PRO A 120 7.11 -6.05 -12.61
CA PRO A 120 6.71 -4.84 -11.92
C PRO A 120 5.22 -4.59 -12.06
N ILE A 121 4.56 -4.29 -10.94
CA ILE A 121 3.12 -4.10 -10.92
C ILE A 121 2.69 -2.89 -11.76
N LEU A 122 3.51 -1.84 -11.83
CA LEU A 122 3.24 -0.66 -12.65
C LEU A 122 3.93 -0.79 -14.02
N PRO A 123 3.15 -0.88 -15.12
CA PRO A 123 3.69 -0.90 -16.47
C PRO A 123 4.48 0.37 -16.80
N GLN A 124 5.53 0.20 -17.60
CA GLN A 124 6.36 1.28 -18.10
C GLN A 124 5.55 2.25 -19.00
N GLY A 125 5.82 3.55 -18.93
CA GLY A 125 5.17 4.57 -19.77
C GLY A 125 3.73 4.93 -19.37
N LEU A 126 3.27 4.51 -18.18
CA LEU A 126 1.97 4.95 -17.66
C LEU A 126 2.12 6.19 -16.77
N HIS A 127 1.26 7.17 -17.02
CA HIS A 127 1.16 8.39 -16.25
C HIS A 127 -0.14 8.39 -15.44
N PHE A 128 -0.03 8.66 -14.15
CA PHE A 128 -1.16 8.70 -13.22
C PHE A 128 -1.28 10.11 -12.63
N PRO A 129 -1.85 11.07 -13.39
CA PRO A 129 -1.83 12.49 -13.02
C PRO A 129 -2.60 12.80 -11.73
N HIS A 130 -3.61 12.00 -11.39
CA HIS A 130 -4.49 12.24 -10.24
C HIS A 130 -4.30 11.23 -9.10
N LEU A 131 -3.37 10.28 -9.22
CA LEU A 131 -3.21 9.24 -8.22
C LEU A 131 -2.58 9.82 -6.95
N GLU A 132 -3.34 9.83 -5.86
CA GLU A 132 -2.95 10.37 -4.56
C GLU A 132 -2.49 9.29 -3.59
N GLU A 133 -3.02 8.07 -3.74
CA GLU A 133 -2.71 6.94 -2.87
C GLU A 133 -2.41 5.67 -3.67
N LEU A 134 -1.27 5.05 -3.35
CA LEU A 134 -0.78 3.86 -4.03
C LEU A 134 -0.33 2.83 -3.01
N THR A 135 -0.93 1.65 -3.07
CA THR A 135 -0.59 0.50 -2.22
C THR A 135 -0.19 -0.70 -3.07
N LEU A 136 1.04 -1.18 -2.88
CA LEU A 136 1.63 -2.24 -3.67
C LEU A 136 2.12 -3.39 -2.78
N TYR A 137 1.42 -4.52 -2.86
CA TYR A 137 1.86 -5.79 -2.29
C TYR A 137 2.42 -6.68 -3.41
N GLY A 138 3.75 -6.86 -3.42
CA GLY A 138 4.45 -7.64 -4.44
C GLY A 138 5.78 -7.00 -4.83
N HIS A 139 6.25 -7.27 -6.04
CA HIS A 139 7.48 -6.67 -6.57
C HIS A 139 7.24 -5.26 -7.12
N PHE A 140 7.99 -4.29 -6.60
CA PHE A 140 8.03 -2.91 -7.06
C PHE A 140 9.34 -2.70 -7.79
N ASN A 141 9.28 -2.32 -9.06
CA ASN A 141 10.48 -1.84 -9.74
C ASN A 141 10.42 -0.33 -9.93
N THR A 142 11.53 0.15 -10.47
CA THR A 142 11.82 1.55 -10.72
C THR A 142 10.80 2.21 -11.62
N PHE A 143 10.33 3.39 -11.23
CA PHE A 143 9.76 4.35 -12.19
C PHE A 143 10.85 4.65 -13.21
N THR A 144 10.61 4.30 -14.47
CA THR A 144 11.55 4.59 -15.55
C THR A 144 11.42 6.04 -16.01
N ASP A 145 10.23 6.62 -15.80
CA ASP A 145 9.89 7.96 -16.23
C ASP A 145 9.87 8.89 -15.02
N ARG A 146 10.49 10.07 -15.17
CA ARG A 146 10.41 11.14 -14.17
C ARG A 146 8.95 11.60 -14.06
N GLU A 147 8.51 11.88 -12.84
CA GLU A 147 7.18 12.45 -12.57
C GLU A 147 6.01 11.60 -13.11
N ALA A 148 6.15 10.27 -13.10
CA ALA A 148 5.09 9.36 -13.53
C ALA A 148 3.81 9.49 -12.68
N ILE A 149 3.95 9.86 -11.38
CA ILE A 149 2.85 9.94 -10.42
C ILE A 149 2.95 11.27 -9.64
N PRO A 150 2.72 12.41 -10.30
CA PRO A 150 3.00 13.72 -9.72
C PRO A 150 2.09 14.04 -8.53
N SER A 151 0.87 13.50 -8.46
CA SER A 151 -0.05 13.82 -7.36
C SER A 151 0.09 12.91 -6.14
N LEU A 152 1.04 11.95 -6.14
CA LEU A 152 1.10 10.94 -5.09
C LEU A 152 1.45 11.55 -3.73
N ARG A 153 0.58 11.32 -2.75
CA ARG A 153 0.74 11.79 -1.37
C ARG A 153 1.04 10.66 -0.40
N ARG A 154 0.46 9.47 -0.64
CA ARG A 154 0.55 8.29 0.23
C ARG A 154 1.02 7.09 -0.58
N LEU A 155 2.11 6.47 -0.14
CA LEU A 155 2.70 5.31 -0.79
C LEU A 155 2.92 4.20 0.23
N HIS A 156 2.25 3.07 0.03
CA HIS A 156 2.44 1.85 0.80
C HIS A 156 3.11 0.80 -0.09
N ILE A 157 4.29 0.35 0.32
CA ILE A 157 5.07 -0.65 -0.39
C ILE A 157 5.39 -1.82 0.54
N SER A 158 4.82 -2.97 0.21
CA SER A 158 5.12 -4.25 0.86
C SER A 158 6.00 -5.09 -0.06
N THR A 159 7.23 -4.61 -0.32
CA THR A 159 8.22 -5.32 -1.18
C THR A 159 9.35 -5.93 -0.36
N LEU A 160 10.03 -6.90 -0.96
CA LEU A 160 11.16 -7.61 -0.36
C LEU A 160 12.53 -7.00 -0.70
N SER A 161 12.58 -5.98 -1.56
CA SER A 161 13.86 -5.46 -2.08
C SER A 161 13.69 -4.08 -2.69
N GLY A 162 14.29 -3.06 -2.08
CA GLY A 162 14.23 -1.69 -2.57
C GLY A 162 15.51 -0.90 -2.34
N GLY A 163 15.97 -0.84 -1.09
CA GLY A 163 17.16 -0.10 -0.66
C GLY A 163 17.26 1.30 -1.29
N GLU A 164 18.47 1.72 -1.63
CA GLU A 164 18.74 3.02 -2.28
C GLU A 164 17.98 3.21 -3.60
N MET A 165 17.75 2.13 -4.36
CA MET A 165 17.00 2.19 -5.62
C MET A 165 15.55 2.60 -5.40
N LEU A 166 14.90 2.08 -4.35
CA LEU A 166 13.53 2.46 -4.00
C LEU A 166 13.46 3.94 -3.61
N ILE A 167 14.38 4.42 -2.79
CA ILE A 167 14.46 5.84 -2.42
C ILE A 167 14.61 6.68 -3.69
N ARG A 168 15.46 6.26 -4.63
CA ARG A 168 15.68 6.98 -5.90
C ARG A 168 14.41 7.08 -6.74
N ASN A 169 13.65 5.99 -6.79
CA ASN A 169 12.37 5.95 -7.48
C ASN A 169 11.37 6.89 -6.83
N ILE A 170 11.26 6.85 -5.50
CA ILE A 170 10.36 7.75 -4.76
C ILE A 170 10.72 9.21 -5.05
N THR A 171 12.01 9.56 -4.95
CA THR A 171 12.50 10.92 -5.19
C THR A 171 12.20 11.43 -6.60
N TRP A 172 12.29 10.58 -7.61
CA TRP A 172 12.08 10.99 -9.01
C TRP A 172 10.64 10.86 -9.50
N GLY A 173 9.90 9.87 -9.01
CA GLY A 173 8.55 9.56 -9.49
C GLY A 173 7.45 10.28 -8.71
N CYS A 174 7.70 10.61 -7.43
CA CYS A 174 6.68 11.05 -6.47
C CYS A 174 7.15 12.31 -5.71
N PRO A 175 7.34 13.47 -6.38
CA PRO A 175 7.94 14.66 -5.76
C PRO A 175 7.10 15.26 -4.61
N PHE A 176 5.80 14.97 -4.56
CA PHE A 176 4.88 15.47 -3.52
C PHE A 176 4.52 14.43 -2.46
N LEU A 177 5.28 13.33 -2.39
CA LEU A 177 5.03 12.27 -1.42
C LEU A 177 5.14 12.80 0.01
N THR A 178 4.12 12.55 0.82
CA THR A 178 4.05 13.02 2.21
C THR A 178 4.10 11.89 3.23
N HIS A 179 3.56 10.73 2.88
CA HIS A 179 3.50 9.56 3.75
C HIS A 179 4.05 8.35 3.01
N LEU A 180 5.05 7.71 3.60
CA LEU A 180 5.66 6.49 3.09
C LEU A 180 5.45 5.37 4.12
N TYR A 181 4.85 4.27 3.69
CA TYR A 181 4.78 3.04 4.45
C TYR A 181 5.58 1.97 3.71
N VAL A 182 6.57 1.38 4.36
CA VAL A 182 7.47 0.39 3.76
C VAL A 182 7.70 -0.77 4.72
N LEU A 183 7.73 -1.99 4.20
CA LEU A 183 8.29 -3.12 4.95
C LEU A 183 9.80 -2.89 5.16
N GLU A 184 10.32 -3.24 6.34
CA GLU A 184 11.74 -3.13 6.70
C GLU A 184 12.64 -3.94 5.75
N ARG A 185 12.13 -5.04 5.20
CA ARG A 185 12.85 -5.79 4.16
C ARG A 185 13.06 -4.98 2.88
N GLY A 186 12.22 -3.97 2.64
CA GLY A 186 12.33 -3.05 1.52
C GLY A 186 13.31 -1.90 1.78
N ILE A 187 13.28 -1.29 2.96
CA ILE A 187 14.19 -0.21 3.39
C ILE A 187 14.52 -0.39 4.87
N SER A 188 15.81 -0.45 5.20
CA SER A 188 16.27 -0.50 6.58
C SER A 188 16.29 0.88 7.24
N LEU A 189 16.15 0.94 8.57
CA LEU A 189 16.21 2.21 9.30
C LEU A 189 17.51 3.00 9.09
N PRO A 190 18.71 2.38 8.99
CA PRO A 190 19.94 3.10 8.62
C PRO A 190 19.92 3.71 7.21
N GLU A 191 19.22 3.09 6.25
CA GLU A 191 19.04 3.68 4.92
C GLU A 191 18.10 4.89 4.98
N VAL A 192 17.05 4.83 5.82
CA VAL A 192 16.18 5.98 6.09
C VAL A 192 16.98 7.13 6.70
N GLU A 193 17.80 6.86 7.71
CA GLU A 193 18.71 7.83 8.34
C GLU A 193 19.66 8.48 7.35
N LYS A 194 20.31 7.67 6.51
CA LYS A 194 21.21 8.14 5.46
C LYS A 194 20.48 9.05 4.48
N SER A 195 19.29 8.66 4.03
CA SER A 195 18.52 9.43 3.04
C SER A 195 17.82 10.66 3.60
N LEU A 196 17.62 10.74 4.92
CA LEU A 196 17.20 11.96 5.60
C LEU A 196 18.38 12.86 6.03
N GLY A 197 19.62 12.40 5.88
CA GLY A 197 20.84 13.16 6.19
C GLY A 197 21.22 13.19 7.68
N VAL A 198 20.74 12.22 8.48
CA VAL A 198 21.08 12.11 9.90
C VAL A 198 22.50 11.59 10.11
N ILE A 199 22.88 10.55 9.35
CA ILE A 199 24.22 9.95 9.43
C ILE A 199 25.15 10.67 8.45
N PRO A 200 26.25 11.28 8.91
CA PRO A 200 27.25 11.85 8.02
C PRO A 200 27.91 10.74 7.20
N GLU A 201 28.07 10.99 5.89
CA GLU A 201 28.70 10.05 4.96
C GLU A 201 30.10 9.66 5.48
N SER A 202 30.31 8.37 5.73
CA SER A 202 31.62 7.83 6.12
C SER A 202 32.64 7.89 4.99
N THR A 203 32.21 8.15 3.73
CA THR A 203 33.10 8.19 2.56
C THR A 203 32.68 9.28 1.56
N PRO A 204 33.50 10.33 1.33
CA PRO A 204 33.17 11.46 0.44
C PRO A 204 33.26 11.17 -1.07
N ALA A 205 33.42 9.92 -1.48
CA ALA A 205 33.83 9.58 -2.85
C ALA A 205 32.68 9.22 -3.82
N THR A 206 31.41 9.19 -3.40
CA THR A 206 30.30 8.78 -4.27
C THR A 206 29.17 9.83 -4.32
N PRO A 207 29.04 10.61 -5.40
CA PRO A 207 28.17 11.78 -5.48
C PRO A 207 26.67 11.51 -5.75
N SER A 208 26.19 10.27 -5.73
CA SER A 208 24.76 9.99 -5.91
C SER A 208 23.99 10.09 -4.59
N ARG A 209 23.80 11.32 -4.09
CA ARG A 209 22.93 11.59 -2.95
C ARG A 209 21.47 11.38 -3.32
N VAL A 210 20.96 10.19 -3.04
CA VAL A 210 19.53 9.92 -3.14
C VAL A 210 18.88 10.29 -1.80
N GLN A 211 18.25 11.47 -1.77
CA GLN A 211 17.49 11.96 -0.62
C GLN A 211 16.01 11.81 -0.86
N PHE A 212 15.23 11.55 0.20
CA PHE A 212 13.78 11.59 0.11
C PHE A 212 13.27 12.97 -0.34
N PRO A 213 12.09 13.04 -0.98
CA PRO A 213 11.41 14.31 -1.21
C PRO A 213 11.30 15.13 0.09
N ARG A 214 11.56 16.44 0.01
CA ARG A 214 11.42 17.36 1.15
C ARG A 214 9.97 17.47 1.67
N THR A 215 9.02 16.94 0.93
CA THR A 215 7.58 16.89 1.22
C THR A 215 7.21 15.75 2.17
N ILE A 216 8.11 14.79 2.40
CA ILE A 216 7.91 13.68 3.34
C ILE A 216 7.70 14.24 4.74
N LYS A 217 6.60 13.79 5.37
CA LYS A 217 6.23 14.14 6.75
C LYS A 217 6.22 12.91 7.66
N LYS A 218 5.91 11.74 7.11
CA LYS A 218 5.75 10.50 7.87
C LYS A 218 6.35 9.31 7.12
N ILE A 219 7.14 8.50 7.82
CA ILE A 219 7.69 7.23 7.35
C ILE A 219 7.33 6.14 8.36
N LEU A 220 6.57 5.16 7.93
CA LEU A 220 6.24 3.96 8.69
C LEU A 220 7.09 2.80 8.14
N VAL A 221 7.94 2.23 9.00
CA VAL A 221 8.80 1.09 8.67
C VAL A 221 8.25 -0.14 9.37
N GLU A 222 7.67 -1.07 8.61
CA GLU A 222 7.07 -2.29 9.14
C GLU A 222 8.11 -3.41 9.28
N THR A 223 8.46 -3.75 10.51
CA THR A 223 9.33 -4.89 10.85
C THR A 223 8.50 -6.17 10.95
N ASP A 224 8.86 -7.16 10.12
CA ASP A 224 8.30 -8.50 10.19
C ASP A 224 9.01 -9.34 11.27
N LEU A 225 8.28 -9.66 12.34
CA LEU A 225 8.77 -10.43 13.48
C LEU A 225 8.61 -11.94 13.30
N THR A 226 8.05 -12.42 12.18
CA THR A 226 7.79 -13.86 11.99
C THR A 226 9.06 -14.71 11.97
N HIS A 227 10.19 -14.14 11.53
CA HIS A 227 11.49 -14.81 11.53
C HIS A 227 12.03 -15.12 12.92
N LEU A 228 11.64 -14.35 13.93
CA LEU A 228 12.06 -14.57 15.31
C LEU A 228 11.50 -15.87 15.91
N ARG A 229 10.52 -16.49 15.25
CA ARG A 229 9.99 -17.81 15.62
C ARG A 229 10.77 -18.99 15.04
N GLN A 230 11.48 -18.81 13.92
CA GLN A 230 12.14 -19.92 13.23
C GLN A 230 13.47 -20.31 13.89
N GLY A 231 13.94 -19.51 14.84
CA GLY A 231 15.03 -19.83 15.77
C GLY A 231 14.58 -20.78 16.87
N HIS A 232 14.45 -22.07 16.51
CA HIS A 232 14.51 -23.24 17.39
C HIS A 232 13.27 -23.57 18.24
N THR A 233 12.84 -24.83 18.13
CA THR A 233 12.19 -25.58 19.21
C THR A 233 13.20 -25.82 20.33
N VAL A 234 13.67 -24.75 20.98
CA VAL A 234 14.48 -24.85 22.20
C VAL A 234 13.52 -25.01 23.38
N SER A 235 13.92 -25.87 24.30
CA SER A 235 13.25 -26.13 25.58
C SER A 235 12.82 -24.83 26.27
N PRO A 236 11.72 -24.83 27.04
CA PRO A 236 11.12 -23.65 27.66
C PRO A 236 11.97 -22.97 28.78
N SER A 237 13.28 -23.17 28.80
CA SER A 237 14.18 -22.68 29.85
C SER A 237 15.13 -21.53 29.47
N ASP A 238 15.25 -21.15 28.19
CA ASP A 238 16.41 -20.35 27.75
C ASP A 238 16.08 -18.96 27.17
N ASP A 239 16.97 -18.00 27.49
CA ASP A 239 17.06 -16.53 27.32
C ASP A 239 16.64 -15.84 26.00
N VAL A 240 16.00 -16.53 25.06
CA VAL A 240 15.73 -16.02 23.69
C VAL A 240 14.79 -14.79 23.67
N GLY A 241 13.96 -14.61 24.70
CA GLY A 241 13.07 -13.46 24.83
C GLY A 241 13.81 -12.12 25.05
N VAL A 242 14.99 -12.13 25.65
CA VAL A 242 15.72 -10.92 26.04
C VAL A 242 16.30 -10.19 24.82
N ASP A 243 16.82 -10.93 23.84
CA ASP A 243 17.44 -10.33 22.66
C ASP A 243 16.43 -9.68 21.70
N THR A 244 15.25 -10.27 21.53
CA THR A 244 14.20 -9.68 20.67
C THR A 244 13.71 -8.34 21.23
N HIS A 245 13.49 -8.28 22.54
CA HIS A 245 13.07 -7.05 23.20
C HIS A 245 14.12 -5.95 23.06
N ARG A 246 15.40 -6.28 23.26
CA ARG A 246 16.51 -5.34 23.10
C ARG A 246 16.58 -4.80 21.67
N VAL A 247 16.53 -5.68 20.67
CA VAL A 247 16.58 -5.26 19.25
C VAL A 247 15.41 -4.34 18.89
N LEU A 248 14.19 -4.63 19.35
CA LEU A 248 13.04 -3.76 19.09
C LEU A 248 13.16 -2.42 19.82
N SER A 249 13.60 -2.44 21.08
CA SER A 249 13.81 -1.22 21.87
C SER A 249 14.86 -0.31 21.22
N ASP A 250 15.97 -0.89 20.77
CA ASP A 250 17.06 -0.16 20.10
C ASP A 250 16.55 0.48 18.80
N LYS A 251 15.77 -0.26 18.00
CA LYS A 251 15.17 0.27 16.77
C LYS A 251 14.14 1.38 17.05
N ILE A 252 13.30 1.23 18.09
CA ILE A 252 12.32 2.25 18.49
C ILE A 252 13.06 3.53 18.91
N ALA A 253 14.07 3.42 19.77
CA ALA A 253 14.90 4.54 20.18
C ALA A 253 15.60 5.21 18.98
N GLN A 254 16.06 4.41 18.02
CA GLN A 254 16.63 4.89 16.77
C GLN A 254 15.59 5.69 15.96
N ALA A 255 14.40 5.15 15.71
CA ALA A 255 13.33 5.84 14.96
C ALA A 255 12.88 7.16 15.64
N GLU A 256 12.80 7.19 16.97
CA GLU A 256 12.52 8.40 17.74
C GLU A 256 13.62 9.45 17.56
N THR A 257 14.89 9.02 17.62
CA THR A 257 16.04 9.91 17.41
C THR A 257 16.00 10.53 16.01
N VAL A 258 15.73 9.73 14.97
CA VAL A 258 15.57 10.22 13.60
C VAL A 258 14.44 11.23 13.49
N SER A 259 13.32 10.96 14.16
CA SER A 259 12.17 11.85 14.13
C SER A 259 12.48 13.22 14.72
N ILE A 260 13.17 13.24 15.86
CA ILE A 260 13.58 14.47 16.54
C ILE A 260 14.57 15.27 15.67
N LEU A 261 15.55 14.61 15.05
CA LEU A 261 16.60 15.29 14.30
C LEU A 261 16.13 15.86 12.96
N THR A 262 15.09 15.28 12.36
CA THR A 262 14.68 15.61 10.99
C THR A 262 13.33 16.32 10.91
N GLY A 263 12.51 16.25 11.96
CA GLY A 263 11.12 16.72 11.95
C GLY A 263 10.18 15.84 11.12
N VAL A 264 10.66 14.70 10.60
CA VAL A 264 9.85 13.68 9.91
C VAL A 264 9.42 12.65 10.94
N GLU A 265 8.13 12.34 11.01
CA GLU A 265 7.62 11.31 11.90
C GLU A 265 8.02 9.91 11.39
N VAL A 266 9.05 9.30 11.99
CA VAL A 266 9.50 7.95 11.68
C VAL A 266 9.03 7.00 12.76
N ARG A 267 8.20 6.01 12.38
CA ARG A 267 7.72 4.99 13.32
C ARG A 267 7.98 3.59 12.81
N LEU A 268 8.14 2.68 13.76
CA LEU A 268 8.19 1.26 13.49
C LEU A 268 6.81 0.65 13.66
N VAL A 269 6.47 -0.28 12.78
CA VAL A 269 5.24 -1.08 12.87
C VAL A 269 5.68 -2.52 13.01
N ALA A 270 5.27 -3.20 14.07
CA ALA A 270 5.66 -4.59 14.27
C ALA A 270 4.52 -5.49 13.82
N ARG A 271 4.79 -6.41 12.88
CA ARG A 271 3.82 -7.41 12.44
C ARG A 271 4.26 -8.81 12.83
N GLY A 272 3.34 -9.58 13.40
CA GLY A 272 3.61 -10.96 13.80
C GLY A 272 2.34 -11.77 14.02
N GLU A 273 2.42 -13.07 13.76
CA GLU A 273 1.36 -14.04 14.04
C GLU A 273 1.65 -14.74 15.39
N GLY A 274 0.77 -14.64 16.39
CA GLY A 274 0.98 -15.32 17.68
C GLY A 274 0.24 -14.78 18.91
N LYS A 275 0.42 -15.46 20.06
CA LYS A 275 0.00 -14.96 21.38
C LYS A 275 0.94 -13.84 21.82
N TRP A 276 0.53 -12.60 21.62
CA TRP A 276 1.27 -11.39 22.00
C TRP A 276 1.56 -11.25 23.50
N GLY A 277 0.96 -12.08 24.37
CA GLY A 277 1.08 -11.94 25.84
C GLY A 277 2.51 -11.72 26.34
N SER A 278 3.50 -12.46 25.82
CA SER A 278 4.90 -12.32 26.23
C SER A 278 5.59 -11.06 25.68
N ILE A 279 5.26 -10.64 24.45
CA ILE A 279 5.85 -9.44 23.81
C ILE A 279 5.19 -8.17 24.35
N ALA A 280 3.87 -8.19 24.56
CA ALA A 280 3.12 -7.09 25.17
C ALA A 280 3.51 -6.86 26.64
N LEU A 281 3.86 -7.92 27.38
CA LEU A 281 4.45 -7.82 28.73
C LEU A 281 5.84 -7.17 28.69
N ALA A 282 6.66 -7.52 27.70
CA ALA A 282 7.99 -6.92 27.55
C ALA A 282 7.90 -5.43 27.13
N LEU A 283 6.96 -5.09 26.25
CA LEU A 283 6.71 -3.73 25.78
C LEU A 283 5.74 -2.94 26.68
N GLN A 284 5.46 -3.42 27.89
CA GLN A 284 4.46 -2.83 28.78
C GLN A 284 4.84 -1.41 29.23
N ASP A 285 6.15 -1.12 29.34
CA ASP A 285 6.68 0.22 29.62
C ASP A 285 6.46 1.22 28.46
N HIS A 286 6.08 0.70 27.29
CA HIS A 286 5.79 1.47 26.09
C HIS A 286 4.32 1.34 25.66
N LYS A 287 3.44 0.79 26.51
CA LYS A 287 2.05 0.44 26.16
C LYS A 287 1.21 1.62 25.64
N GLU A 288 1.49 2.84 26.10
CA GLU A 288 0.83 4.07 25.61
C GLU A 288 1.22 4.42 24.17
N ARG A 289 2.26 3.78 23.61
CA ARG A 289 2.81 4.08 22.29
C ARG A 289 2.42 3.07 21.22
N PHE A 290 1.66 2.02 21.55
CA PHE A 290 1.24 0.98 20.60
C PHE A 290 -0.29 0.98 20.41
N GLU A 291 -0.76 1.19 19.18
CA GLU A 291 -2.12 0.82 18.80
C GLU A 291 -2.17 -0.64 18.42
N PHE A 292 -3.07 -1.39 19.05
CA PHE A 292 -3.29 -2.81 18.76
C PHE A 292 -4.54 -2.96 17.90
N GLY A 293 -4.40 -3.38 16.63
CA GLY A 293 -5.56 -3.76 15.81
C GLY A 293 -6.21 -5.04 16.33
N MET A 294 -7.52 -5.02 16.64
CA MET A 294 -8.27 -6.20 17.08
C MET A 294 -8.74 -7.03 15.87
N GLU A 295 -8.05 -8.13 15.50
CA GLU A 295 -8.66 -9.28 14.77
C GLU A 295 -7.64 -10.35 14.31
N GLY A 296 -7.05 -11.17 15.21
CA GLY A 296 -6.43 -12.48 14.87
C GLY A 296 -5.18 -12.49 13.94
N ARG A 297 -4.95 -11.42 13.17
CA ARG A 297 -3.72 -10.90 12.58
C ARG A 297 -3.59 -9.51 13.19
N TRP A 298 -2.45 -9.23 13.79
CA TRP A 298 -2.23 -8.01 14.55
C TRP A 298 -1.37 -7.09 13.71
N ASP A 299 -1.90 -5.93 13.33
CA ASP A 299 -1.08 -4.79 12.90
C ASP A 299 -0.93 -3.91 14.14
N ALA A 300 0.29 -3.83 14.69
CA ALA A 300 0.59 -2.93 15.80
C ALA A 300 1.21 -1.65 15.24
N VAL A 301 0.39 -0.61 15.05
CA VAL A 301 0.86 0.70 14.58
C VAL A 301 1.22 1.52 15.81
N LEU A 302 2.45 2.02 15.90
CA LEU A 302 2.77 3.02 16.91
C LEU A 302 1.98 4.31 16.61
N GLU A 303 1.06 4.73 17.48
CA GLU A 303 0.52 6.09 17.46
C GLU A 303 0.96 6.94 18.66
N MET A 304 1.47 8.14 18.35
CA MET A 304 1.78 9.25 19.26
C MET A 304 1.18 10.54 18.72
#